data_AF-Q01ZQ3-F1
#
_entry.id   AF-Q01ZQ3-F1
#
_cell.length_a   1.000
_cell.length_b   1.000
_cell.length_c   1.000
_cell.angle_alpha   90.00
_cell.angle_beta   90.00
_cell.angle_gamma   90.00
#
_symmetry.space_group_name_H-M   'P 1'
#
loop_
_entity.id
_entity.type
_entity.pdbx_description
1 polymer ?
#
loop_
_entity_poly.entity_id
_entity_poly.type
_entity_poly.pdbx_seq_one_letter_code
_entity_poly.pdbx_strand_id
1 'polypeptide(L)'
;MIRSVCVYCASSGRSSEIYLEAAARLGRILAGQGIAIVYGGSSLGSMGQLASAALAAGGKVTGVLPRFMDELEWGNRALTELRIVDDMHERKRVMLELSDAAIALPGGCGTLEELFEAITWKRLGLYFGPVVLVNVNGFFDPCIELLNRCVDECFMDEKHRAMWSVATDPEAVMETLREAPAWSRDARKFAALR
;
A
#
# COMPACT_ATOMS: atom_id res chain seq x y z
N MET A 1 -8.40 -6.00 -14.50
CA MET A 1 -6.97 -5.84 -14.83
C MET A 1 -6.46 -4.65 -14.04
N ILE A 2 -5.43 -4.85 -13.21
CA ILE A 2 -4.83 -3.82 -12.35
C ILE A 2 -3.98 -2.90 -13.25
N ARG A 3 -4.26 -1.60 -13.23
CA ARG A 3 -3.53 -0.57 -13.98
C ARG A 3 -2.77 0.39 -13.07
N SER A 4 -3.23 0.57 -11.84
CA SER A 4 -2.57 1.38 -10.83
C SER A 4 -2.60 0.72 -9.46
N VAL A 5 -1.55 0.95 -8.66
CA VAL A 5 -1.46 0.45 -7.28
C VAL A 5 -1.05 1.56 -6.32
N CYS A 6 -1.71 1.58 -5.16
CA CYS A 6 -1.32 2.40 -4.03
C CYS A 6 -0.20 1.68 -3.27
N VAL A 7 0.92 2.35 -3.00
CA VAL A 7 2.01 1.78 -2.20
C VAL A 7 2.22 2.60 -0.93
N TYR A 8 2.05 1.95 0.21
CA TYR A 8 2.37 2.48 1.53
C TYR A 8 3.74 1.97 1.95
N CYS A 9 4.67 2.88 2.31
CA CYS A 9 6.02 2.51 2.74
C CYS A 9 6.69 3.62 3.56
N ALA A 10 7.79 3.28 4.24
CA ALA A 10 8.49 4.20 5.13
C ALA A 10 9.14 5.40 4.41
N SER A 11 9.11 6.57 5.04
CA SER A 11 9.92 7.73 4.65
C SER A 11 11.34 7.72 5.26
N SER A 12 11.63 6.79 6.18
CA SER A 12 12.93 6.71 6.85
C SER A 12 13.99 6.12 5.93
N GLY A 13 15.12 6.83 5.76
CA GLY A 13 16.33 6.30 5.12
C GLY A 13 17.29 5.61 6.09
N ARG A 14 16.94 5.50 7.39
CA ARG A 14 17.79 4.85 8.40
C ARG A 14 17.45 3.37 8.62
N SER A 15 16.41 2.88 7.96
CA SER A 15 16.05 1.46 8.00
C SER A 15 17.15 0.62 7.35
N SER A 16 17.20 -0.68 7.71
CA SER A 16 18.11 -1.63 7.07
C SER A 16 17.98 -1.61 5.54
N GLU A 17 19.11 -1.78 4.86
CA GLU A 17 19.23 -1.74 3.39
C GLU A 17 18.26 -2.70 2.71
N ILE A 18 18.00 -3.87 3.30
CA ILE A 18 17.06 -4.87 2.78
C ILE A 18 15.66 -4.30 2.49
N TYR A 19 15.21 -3.32 3.29
CA TYR A 19 13.89 -2.68 3.10
C TYR A 19 13.93 -1.59 2.03
N LEU A 20 15.05 -0.89 1.89
CA LEU A 20 15.27 0.11 0.85
C LEU A 20 15.38 -0.56 -0.52
N GLU A 21 16.15 -1.64 -0.60
CA GLU A 21 16.29 -2.48 -1.79
C GLU A 21 14.97 -3.13 -2.19
N ALA A 22 14.19 -3.64 -1.23
CA ALA A 22 12.88 -4.21 -1.51
C ALA A 22 11.93 -3.16 -2.13
N ALA A 23 11.95 -1.93 -1.63
CA ALA A 23 11.17 -0.84 -2.21
C ALA A 23 11.60 -0.52 -3.66
N ALA A 24 12.91 -0.45 -3.92
CA ALA A 24 13.43 -0.22 -5.26
C ALA A 24 13.08 -1.37 -6.23
N ARG A 25 13.18 -2.63 -5.77
CA ARG A 25 12.80 -3.82 -6.56
C ARG A 25 11.32 -3.79 -6.92
N LEU A 26 10.45 -3.51 -5.95
CA LEU A 26 9.01 -3.38 -6.20
C LEU A 26 8.73 -2.29 -7.26
N GLY A 27 9.38 -1.14 -7.15
CA GLY A 27 9.22 -0.03 -8.10
C GLY A 27 9.55 -0.45 -9.54
N ARG A 28 10.68 -1.14 -9.74
CA ARG A 28 11.07 -1.68 -11.06
C ARG A 28 10.08 -2.71 -11.59
N ILE A 29 9.61 -3.62 -10.73
CA ILE A 29 8.67 -4.68 -11.10
C ILE A 29 7.36 -4.06 -11.61
N LEU A 30 6.76 -3.15 -10.83
CA LEU A 30 5.49 -2.51 -11.20
C LEU A 30 5.63 -1.70 -12.50
N ALA A 31 6.71 -0.92 -12.64
CA ALA A 31 7.00 -0.18 -13.85
C ALA A 31 7.16 -1.09 -15.08
N GLY A 32 7.91 -2.20 -14.94
CA GLY A 32 8.11 -3.19 -16.01
C GLY A 32 6.82 -3.90 -16.44
N GLN A 33 5.81 -3.96 -15.57
CA GLN A 33 4.47 -4.47 -15.88
C GLN A 33 3.52 -3.38 -16.42
N GLY A 34 4.00 -2.14 -16.58
CA GLY A 34 3.19 -1.01 -17.03
C GLY A 34 2.14 -0.54 -16.00
N ILE A 35 2.32 -0.89 -14.72
CA ILE A 35 1.41 -0.52 -13.64
C ILE A 35 1.87 0.82 -13.05
N ALA A 36 0.95 1.79 -13.00
CA ALA A 36 1.21 3.09 -12.39
C ALA A 36 1.26 2.99 -10.85
N ILE A 37 2.16 3.74 -10.23
CA ILE A 37 2.32 3.77 -8.77
C ILE A 37 1.68 5.05 -8.23
N VAL A 38 0.86 4.91 -7.20
CA VAL A 38 0.33 6.00 -6.38
C VAL A 38 0.92 5.85 -4.98
N TYR A 39 1.50 6.90 -4.40
CA TYR A 39 2.12 6.84 -3.07
C TYR A 39 2.08 8.21 -2.35
N GLY A 40 2.62 8.28 -1.13
CA GLY A 40 2.58 9.48 -0.29
C GLY A 40 3.48 10.67 -0.69
N GLY A 41 4.16 10.62 -1.84
CA GLY A 41 4.81 11.81 -2.43
C GLY A 41 6.19 12.21 -1.93
N SER A 42 6.81 11.50 -0.97
CA SER A 42 8.14 11.84 -0.45
C SER A 42 9.32 11.27 -1.25
N SER A 43 10.44 11.99 -1.31
CA SER A 43 11.71 11.54 -1.91
C SER A 43 12.63 10.76 -0.96
N LEU A 44 12.23 10.57 0.30
CA LEU A 44 13.07 9.99 1.35
C LEU A 44 12.80 8.51 1.59
N GLY A 45 13.79 7.78 2.10
CA GLY A 45 13.62 6.39 2.55
C GLY A 45 13.11 5.43 1.48
N SER A 46 12.33 4.42 1.90
CA SER A 46 11.70 3.45 1.00
C SER A 46 10.78 4.13 -0.02
N MET A 47 10.11 5.21 0.35
CA MET A 47 9.31 6.04 -0.55
C MET A 47 10.14 6.58 -1.72
N GLY A 48 11.31 7.16 -1.43
CA GLY A 48 12.25 7.65 -2.43
C GLY A 48 12.79 6.55 -3.33
N GLN A 49 13.19 5.42 -2.75
CA GLN A 49 13.72 4.26 -3.48
C GLN A 49 12.70 3.65 -4.43
N LEU A 50 11.45 3.47 -3.98
CA LEU A 50 10.34 3.01 -4.79
C LEU A 50 10.11 3.92 -6.00
N ALA A 51 9.93 5.22 -5.75
CA ALA A 51 9.62 6.19 -6.79
C ALA A 51 10.75 6.31 -7.81
N SER A 52 12.00 6.44 -7.34
CA SER A 52 13.16 6.62 -8.21
C SER A 52 13.40 5.40 -9.09
N ALA A 53 13.29 4.20 -8.52
CA ALA A 53 13.49 2.96 -9.26
C ALA A 53 12.39 2.71 -10.31
N ALA A 54 11.13 3.06 -10.00
CA ALA A 54 10.03 2.98 -10.95
C ALA A 54 10.19 3.98 -12.10
N LEU A 55 10.51 5.25 -11.81
CA LEU A 55 10.75 6.28 -12.82
C LEU A 55 11.94 5.92 -13.73
N ALA A 56 13.04 5.43 -13.16
CA ALA A 56 14.21 4.98 -13.93
C ALA A 56 13.88 3.81 -14.87
N ALA A 57 12.89 2.99 -14.54
CA ALA A 57 12.38 1.91 -15.38
C ALA A 57 11.29 2.38 -16.37
N GLY A 58 11.03 3.69 -16.50
CA GLY A 58 10.02 4.26 -17.40
C GLY A 58 8.58 4.17 -16.88
N GLY A 59 8.40 3.87 -15.59
CA GLY A 59 7.09 3.81 -14.94
C GLY A 59 6.48 5.18 -14.69
N LYS A 60 5.18 5.20 -14.39
CA LYS A 60 4.44 6.41 -13.99
C LYS A 60 4.26 6.42 -12.48
N VAL A 61 4.60 7.53 -11.83
CA VAL A 61 4.50 7.66 -10.37
C VAL A 61 3.74 8.95 -10.02
N THR A 62 2.64 8.79 -9.28
CA THR A 62 1.82 9.87 -8.73
C THR A 62 2.02 9.97 -7.23
N GLY A 63 2.47 11.11 -6.74
CA GLY A 63 2.52 11.43 -5.32
C GLY A 63 1.25 12.15 -4.88
N VAL A 64 0.73 11.83 -3.69
CA VAL A 64 -0.33 12.60 -3.02
C VAL A 64 0.21 13.10 -1.70
N LEU A 65 0.30 14.42 -1.54
CA LEU A 65 0.97 15.06 -0.41
C LEU A 65 0.08 16.14 0.21
N PRO A 66 -0.10 16.19 1.53
CA PRO A 66 -0.83 17.27 2.18
C PRO A 66 -0.04 18.58 2.10
N ARG A 67 -0.75 19.70 2.01
CA ARG A 67 -0.18 21.05 1.90
C ARG A 67 0.86 21.36 2.97
N PHE A 68 0.59 21.01 4.23
CA PHE A 68 1.52 21.25 5.34
C PHE A 68 2.85 20.47 5.22
N MET A 69 2.85 19.30 4.56
CA MET A 69 4.08 18.55 4.30
C MET A 69 4.84 19.13 3.11
N ASP A 70 4.11 19.70 2.15
CA ASP A 70 4.70 20.37 1.00
C ASP A 70 5.42 21.67 1.38
N GLU A 71 4.83 22.44 2.30
CA GLU A 71 5.43 23.64 2.91
C GLU A 71 6.74 23.35 3.67
N LEU A 72 6.92 22.10 4.11
CA LEU A 72 8.15 21.59 4.72
C LEU A 72 9.13 20.98 3.70
N GLU A 73 8.86 21.15 2.40
CA GLU A 73 9.67 20.68 1.27
C GLU A 73 9.86 19.15 1.22
N TRP A 74 8.92 18.37 1.75
CA TRP A 74 9.02 16.90 1.75
C TRP A 74 8.66 16.26 0.41
N GLY A 75 8.06 17.02 -0.51
CA GLY A 75 7.53 16.51 -1.76
C GLY A 75 8.60 16.23 -2.82
N ASN A 76 8.48 15.08 -3.49
CA ASN A 76 9.31 14.73 -4.61
C ASN A 76 8.84 15.46 -5.89
N ARG A 77 9.64 16.43 -6.35
CA ARG A 77 9.34 17.20 -7.57
C ARG A 77 9.69 16.47 -8.88
N ALA A 78 10.36 15.33 -8.82
CA ALA A 78 10.74 14.53 -10.00
C ALA A 78 9.65 13.54 -10.46
N LEU A 79 8.49 13.52 -9.80
CA LEU A 79 7.39 12.60 -10.09
C LEU A 79 6.70 12.92 -11.41
N THR A 80 5.97 11.93 -11.96
CA THR A 80 5.10 12.14 -13.11
C THR A 80 3.98 13.14 -12.78
N GLU A 81 3.44 13.02 -11.57
CA GLU A 81 2.45 13.93 -11.02
C GLU A 81 2.64 14.03 -9.49
N LEU A 82 2.49 15.23 -8.93
CA LEU A 82 2.40 15.43 -7.49
C LEU A 82 1.11 16.22 -7.19
N ARG A 83 0.17 15.57 -6.51
CA ARG A 83 -1.11 16.16 -6.10
C ARG A 83 -1.01 16.69 -4.69
N ILE A 84 -1.22 17.99 -4.55
CA ILE A 84 -1.31 18.64 -3.24
C ILE A 84 -2.77 18.62 -2.77
N VAL A 85 -2.99 18.10 -1.57
CA VAL A 85 -4.31 17.98 -0.94
C VAL A 85 -4.35 18.76 0.39
N ASP A 86 -5.53 18.99 0.94
CA ASP A 86 -5.66 19.87 2.10
C ASP A 86 -5.26 19.18 3.41
N ASP A 87 -5.55 17.88 3.56
CA ASP A 87 -5.29 17.14 4.80
C ASP A 87 -4.92 15.65 4.60
N MET A 88 -4.66 14.96 5.71
CA MET A 88 -4.30 13.53 5.71
C MET A 88 -5.45 12.60 5.34
N HIS A 89 -6.70 12.97 5.63
CA HIS A 89 -7.86 12.15 5.26
C HIS A 89 -8.09 12.20 3.76
N GLU A 90 -8.05 13.40 3.18
CA GLU A 90 -8.12 13.58 1.73
C GLU A 90 -6.99 12.85 1.02
N ARG A 91 -5.75 12.94 1.54
CA ARG A 91 -4.59 12.22 1.00
C ARG A 91 -4.89 10.72 0.84
N LYS A 92 -5.28 10.05 1.92
CA LYS A 92 -5.51 8.59 1.92
C LYS A 92 -6.66 8.20 1.02
N ARG A 93 -7.74 8.98 1.03
CA ARG A 93 -8.88 8.80 0.12
C ARG A 93 -8.46 8.89 -1.35
N VAL A 94 -7.77 9.95 -1.74
CA VAL A 94 -7.30 10.15 -3.12
C VAL A 94 -6.34 9.03 -3.55
N MET A 95 -5.43 8.60 -2.67
CA MET A 95 -4.51 7.51 -2.97
C MET A 95 -5.25 6.19 -3.30
N LEU A 96 -6.28 5.83 -2.54
CA LEU A 96 -7.09 4.63 -2.80
C LEU A 96 -8.03 4.80 -4.01
N GLU A 97 -8.64 5.97 -4.21
CA GLU A 97 -9.52 6.24 -5.36
C GLU A 97 -8.79 6.14 -6.71
N LEU A 98 -7.48 6.45 -6.73
CA LEU A 98 -6.64 6.36 -7.92
C LEU A 98 -6.08 4.96 -8.18
N SER A 99 -6.38 3.97 -7.34
CA SER A 99 -5.66 2.70 -7.29
C SER A 99 -6.58 1.47 -7.38
N ASP A 100 -6.24 0.53 -8.25
CA ASP A 100 -6.96 -0.75 -8.39
C ASP A 100 -6.56 -1.78 -7.32
N ALA A 101 -5.38 -1.65 -6.73
CA ALA A 101 -4.89 -2.46 -5.60
C ALA A 101 -4.07 -1.61 -4.62
N ALA A 102 -3.86 -2.11 -3.40
CA ALA A 102 -3.00 -1.50 -2.39
C ALA A 102 -1.90 -2.49 -1.96
N ILE A 103 -0.69 -1.97 -1.74
CA ILE A 103 0.49 -2.73 -1.33
C ILE A 103 1.12 -2.01 -0.14
N ALA A 104 1.44 -2.75 0.91
CA ALA A 104 2.22 -2.26 2.05
C ALA A 104 3.62 -2.90 2.04
N LEU A 105 4.65 -2.07 1.95
CA LEU A 105 6.03 -2.43 2.29
C LEU A 105 6.29 -2.13 3.77
N PRO A 106 7.37 -2.65 4.36
CA PRO A 106 7.74 -2.33 5.74
C PRO A 106 7.78 -0.83 6.05
N GLY A 107 7.25 -0.45 7.21
CA GLY A 107 7.16 0.94 7.63
C GLY A 107 6.63 1.15 9.05
N GLY A 108 6.58 2.41 9.46
CA GLY A 108 6.18 2.80 10.82
C GLY A 108 4.67 2.98 10.98
N CYS A 109 4.29 3.77 11.98
CA CYS A 109 2.87 4.04 12.28
C CYS A 109 2.08 4.57 11.10
N GLY A 110 2.66 5.45 10.26
CA GLY A 110 1.98 5.96 9.06
C GLY A 110 1.60 4.86 8.08
N THR A 111 2.53 3.95 7.78
CA THR A 111 2.28 2.82 6.89
C THR A 111 1.23 1.85 7.47
N LEU A 112 1.28 1.59 8.77
CA LEU A 112 0.30 0.72 9.44
C LEU A 112 -1.09 1.37 9.47
N GLU A 113 -1.17 2.67 9.73
CA GLU A 113 -2.43 3.42 9.74
C GLU A 113 -3.10 3.40 8.36
N GLU A 114 -2.35 3.67 7.29
CA GLU A 114 -2.80 3.59 5.90
C GLU A 114 -3.25 2.16 5.52
N LEU A 115 -2.49 1.13 5.93
CA LEU A 115 -2.83 -0.27 5.71
C LEU A 115 -4.14 -0.68 6.39
N PHE A 116 -4.28 -0.39 7.69
CA PHE A 116 -5.48 -0.75 8.44
C PHE A 116 -6.72 0.00 7.94
N GLU A 117 -6.56 1.23 7.46
CA GLU A 117 -7.65 1.95 6.82
C GLU A 117 -8.09 1.26 5.52
N ALA A 118 -7.14 0.87 4.64
CA ALA A 118 -7.47 0.14 3.42
C ALA A 118 -8.19 -1.19 3.69
N ILE A 119 -7.73 -1.95 4.70
CA ILE A 119 -8.40 -3.19 5.16
C ILE A 119 -9.81 -2.89 5.68
N THR A 120 -9.98 -1.82 6.47
CA THR A 120 -11.28 -1.42 7.02
C THR A 120 -12.24 -0.98 5.92
N TRP A 121 -11.77 -0.21 4.94
CA TRP A 121 -12.56 0.18 3.77
C TRP A 121 -12.99 -1.02 2.95
N LYS A 122 -12.11 -2.03 2.81
CA LYS A 122 -12.45 -3.30 2.18
C LYS A 122 -13.55 -4.03 2.94
N ARG A 123 -13.43 -4.14 4.27
CA ARG A 123 -14.47 -4.71 5.15
C ARG A 123 -15.83 -4.03 4.96
N LEU A 124 -15.83 -2.70 4.87
CA LEU A 124 -17.04 -1.87 4.77
C LEU A 124 -17.58 -1.72 3.34
N GLY A 125 -16.95 -2.35 2.34
CA GLY A 125 -17.36 -2.26 0.93
C GLY A 125 -17.21 -0.86 0.35
N LEU A 126 -16.18 -0.13 0.79
CA LEU A 126 -15.74 1.15 0.22
C LEU A 126 -14.58 0.96 -0.76
N TYR A 127 -13.83 -0.13 -0.59
CA TYR A 127 -12.73 -0.55 -1.47
C TYR A 127 -12.86 -2.04 -1.79
N PHE A 128 -12.47 -2.46 -2.99
CA PHE A 128 -12.60 -3.87 -3.40
C PHE A 128 -11.29 -4.47 -3.92
N GLY A 129 -10.31 -3.62 -4.22
CA GLY A 129 -9.01 -4.02 -4.74
C GLY A 129 -8.24 -4.92 -3.78
N PRO A 130 -7.31 -5.76 -4.28
CA PRO A 130 -6.38 -6.51 -3.44
C PRO A 130 -5.63 -5.60 -2.45
N VAL A 131 -5.38 -6.11 -1.24
CA VAL A 131 -4.48 -5.49 -0.26
C VAL A 131 -3.36 -6.47 0.02
N VAL A 132 -2.13 -6.13 -0.34
CA VAL A 132 -0.98 -7.03 -0.27
C VAL A 132 0.06 -6.51 0.73
N LEU A 133 0.46 -7.35 1.68
CA LEU A 133 1.58 -7.07 2.58
C LEU A 133 2.84 -7.75 2.02
N VAL A 134 3.89 -6.98 1.76
CA VAL A 134 5.17 -7.52 1.29
C VAL A 134 6.05 -7.81 2.52
N ASN A 135 6.06 -9.07 2.94
CA ASN A 135 6.62 -9.53 4.20
C ASN A 135 8.14 -9.78 4.17
N VAL A 136 8.87 -8.74 3.76
CA VAL A 136 10.34 -8.76 3.69
C VAL A 136 10.91 -9.06 5.07
N ASN A 137 11.72 -10.12 5.19
CA ASN A 137 12.40 -10.50 6.43
C ASN A 137 11.43 -10.73 7.62
N GLY A 138 10.20 -11.18 7.36
CA GLY A 138 9.20 -11.44 8.41
C GLY A 138 8.68 -10.17 9.11
N PHE A 139 8.88 -8.98 8.53
CA PHE A 139 8.50 -7.71 9.15
C PHE A 139 7.02 -7.65 9.57
N PHE A 140 6.13 -8.21 8.74
CA PHE A 140 4.69 -8.23 8.99
C PHE A 140 4.22 -9.45 9.78
N ASP A 141 5.07 -10.40 10.17
CA ASP A 141 4.66 -11.58 10.95
C ASP A 141 3.84 -11.20 12.19
N PRO A 142 4.28 -10.24 13.04
CA PRO A 142 3.49 -9.85 14.21
C PRO A 142 2.16 -9.17 13.86
N CYS A 143 2.10 -8.46 12.73
CA CYS A 143 0.89 -7.78 12.27
C CYS A 143 -0.14 -8.77 11.73
N ILE A 144 0.32 -9.76 10.96
CA ILE A 144 -0.51 -10.84 10.43
C ILE A 144 -1.06 -11.69 11.58
N GLU A 145 -0.22 -12.01 12.57
CA GLU A 145 -0.66 -12.72 13.78
C GLU A 145 -1.74 -11.94 14.53
N LEU A 146 -1.58 -10.62 14.71
CA LEU A 146 -2.60 -9.78 15.34
C LEU A 146 -3.92 -9.79 14.55
N LEU A 147 -3.87 -9.65 13.22
CA LEU A 147 -5.07 -9.69 12.37
C LEU A 147 -5.78 -11.04 12.44
N ASN A 148 -5.01 -12.14 12.45
CA ASN A 148 -5.54 -13.49 12.62
C ASN A 148 -6.21 -13.66 13.98
N ARG A 149 -5.57 -13.18 15.05
CA ARG A 149 -6.15 -13.20 16.39
C ARG A 149 -7.45 -12.39 16.47
N CYS A 150 -7.56 -11.27 15.76
CA CYS A 150 -8.82 -10.53 15.69
C CYS A 150 -9.96 -11.37 15.08
N VAL A 151 -9.65 -12.28 14.17
CA VAL A 151 -10.64 -13.23 13.63
C VAL A 151 -10.93 -14.33 14.64
N ASP A 152 -9.89 -14.93 15.23
CA ASP A 152 -10.03 -16.03 16.21
C ASP A 152 -10.86 -15.61 17.44
N GLU A 153 -10.66 -14.38 17.91
CA GLU A 153 -11.36 -13.78 19.06
C GLU A 153 -12.72 -13.16 18.66
N CYS A 154 -13.21 -13.43 17.45
CA CYS A 154 -14.53 -12.98 16.97
C CYS A 154 -14.70 -11.44 16.98
N PHE A 155 -13.64 -10.67 16.69
CA PHE A 155 -13.76 -9.25 16.32
C PHE A 155 -13.93 -9.06 14.80
N MET A 156 -13.62 -10.11 14.04
CA MET A 156 -13.82 -10.28 12.61
C MET A 156 -14.33 -11.70 12.32
N ASP A 157 -14.95 -11.89 11.16
CA ASP A 157 -15.45 -13.20 10.69
C ASP A 157 -14.33 -13.95 9.95
N GLU A 158 -14.37 -15.28 9.92
CA GLU A 158 -13.38 -16.11 9.19
C GLU A 158 -13.18 -15.65 7.74
N LYS A 159 -14.25 -15.22 7.05
CA LYS A 159 -14.15 -14.71 5.67
C LYS A 159 -13.33 -13.42 5.56
N HIS A 160 -13.16 -12.67 6.64
CA HIS A 160 -12.37 -11.43 6.67
C HIS A 160 -10.88 -11.69 6.51
N ARG A 161 -10.37 -12.91 6.71
CA ARG A 161 -8.97 -13.27 6.39
C ARG A 161 -8.62 -13.07 4.91
N ALA A 162 -9.61 -13.17 4.02
CA ALA A 162 -9.43 -12.92 2.60
C ALA A 162 -9.37 -11.43 2.22
N MET A 163 -9.40 -10.50 3.20
CA MET A 163 -9.23 -9.06 2.93
C MET A 163 -7.80 -8.66 2.61
N TRP A 164 -6.82 -9.42 3.10
CA TRP A 164 -5.40 -9.19 2.82
C TRP A 164 -4.75 -10.45 2.23
N SER A 165 -3.63 -10.25 1.55
CA SER A 165 -2.77 -11.32 1.03
C SER A 165 -1.32 -10.99 1.35
N VAL A 166 -0.47 -12.01 1.41
CA VAL A 166 0.93 -11.85 1.82
C VAL A 166 1.83 -12.29 0.67
N ALA A 167 2.72 -11.39 0.25
CA ALA A 167 3.83 -11.68 -0.65
C ALA A 167 5.10 -11.82 0.21
N THR A 168 5.92 -12.84 -0.03
CA THR A 168 7.17 -13.05 0.73
C THR A 168 8.21 -11.96 0.46
N ASP A 169 8.18 -11.42 -0.75
CA ASP A 169 9.14 -10.45 -1.28
C ASP A 169 8.50 -9.68 -2.46
N PRO A 170 9.18 -8.64 -2.99
CA PRO A 170 8.66 -7.87 -4.12
C PRO A 170 8.33 -8.69 -5.38
N GLU A 171 9.06 -9.77 -5.66
CA GLU A 171 8.90 -10.60 -6.85
C GLU A 171 7.60 -11.41 -6.82
N ALA A 172 7.20 -11.86 -5.62
CA ALA A 172 5.94 -12.57 -5.43
C ALA A 172 4.70 -11.66 -5.65
N VAL A 173 4.83 -10.33 -5.57
CA VAL A 173 3.69 -9.39 -5.58
C VAL A 173 2.79 -9.55 -6.81
N MET A 174 3.36 -9.74 -8.00
CA MET A 174 2.56 -9.86 -9.22
C MET A 174 1.72 -11.12 -9.26
N GLU A 175 2.20 -12.19 -8.64
CA GLU A 175 1.44 -13.43 -8.45
C GLU A 175 0.38 -13.26 -7.37
N THR A 176 0.77 -12.72 -6.21
CA THR A 176 -0.16 -12.45 -5.11
C THR A 176 -1.31 -11.54 -5.53
N LEU A 177 -1.07 -10.52 -6.35
CA LEU A 177 -2.13 -9.66 -6.89
C LEU A 177 -3.09 -10.39 -7.84
N ARG A 178 -2.61 -11.37 -8.60
CA ARG A 178 -3.43 -12.19 -9.50
C ARG A 178 -4.28 -13.20 -8.74
N GLU A 179 -3.73 -13.77 -7.67
CA GLU A 179 -4.36 -14.81 -6.87
C GLU A 179 -5.20 -14.27 -5.70
N ALA A 180 -5.07 -12.98 -5.39
CA ALA A 180 -5.81 -12.32 -4.32
C ALA A 180 -7.33 -12.61 -4.45
N PRO A 181 -7.99 -13.07 -3.36
CA PRO A 181 -9.40 -13.38 -3.39
C PRO A 181 -10.25 -12.19 -3.86
N ALA A 182 -11.20 -12.47 -4.76
CA ALA A 182 -12.19 -11.48 -5.16
C ALA A 182 -13.01 -11.06 -3.94
N TRP A 183 -13.19 -9.75 -3.74
CA TRP A 183 -13.97 -9.23 -2.63
C TRP A 183 -15.36 -8.80 -3.08
N SER A 184 -16.40 -9.34 -2.44
CA SER A 184 -17.78 -9.17 -2.89
C SER A 184 -18.29 -7.74 -2.67
N ARG A 185 -19.09 -7.24 -3.62
CA ARG A 185 -19.87 -5.99 -3.45
C ARG A 185 -20.89 -6.08 -2.32
N ASP A 186 -21.23 -7.30 -1.90
CA ASP A 186 -22.06 -7.58 -0.74
C ASP A 186 -21.30 -7.51 0.59
N ALA A 187 -20.05 -7.02 0.63
CA ALA A 187 -19.23 -6.89 1.84
C ALA A 187 -19.99 -6.35 3.05
N ARG A 188 -20.85 -5.34 2.85
CA ARG A 188 -21.68 -4.74 3.92
C ARG A 188 -22.63 -5.72 4.60
N LYS A 189 -23.11 -6.76 3.90
CA LYS A 189 -23.99 -7.79 4.47
C LYS A 189 -23.29 -8.66 5.50
N PHE A 190 -21.95 -8.74 5.45
CA PHE A 190 -21.14 -9.55 6.35
C PHE A 190 -20.03 -8.75 7.04
N ALA A 191 -20.11 -7.42 7.03
CA ALA A 191 -19.13 -6.55 7.69
C ALA A 191 -19.31 -6.56 9.21
N ALA A 192 -20.57 -6.53 9.66
CA ALA A 192 -20.95 -6.67 11.06
C ALA A 192 -21.05 -8.15 11.43
N LEU A 193 -20.54 -8.49 12.61
CA LEU A 193 -20.78 -9.77 13.24
C LEU A 193 -22.20 -9.72 13.82
N ARG A 194 -23.03 -10.70 13.47
CA ARG A 194 -24.39 -10.86 13.97
C ARG A 194 -24.52 -12.22 14.63
#